data_AF-A0AAE3ZGZ7-F1
#
_entry.id   AF-A0AAE3ZGZ7-F1
#
_cell.length_a   1.000
_cell.length_b   1.000
_cell.length_c   1.000
_cell.angle_alpha   90.00
_cell.angle_beta   90.00
_cell.angle_gamma   90.00
#
_symmetry.space_group_name_H-M   'P 1'
#
loop_
_entity.id
_entity.type
_entity.pdbx_description
1 polymer ?
#
loop_
_entity_poly.entity_id
_entity_poly.type
_entity_poly.pdbx_seq_one_letter_code
_entity_poly.pdbx_strand_id
1 'polypeptide(L)'
;MWDPGAVNARRLELLLAGEATAPHAGGVLVVDDSGDRKEGTATARVGRQWLGRVGKTGNGVVTVTTLWADRRMSYPLHAGALHPGASACRWQE
;
A
#
# COMPACT_ATOMS: atom_id res chain seq x y z
N MET A 1 2.56 7.39 21.59
CA MET A 1 2.01 6.59 20.48
C MET A 1 2.75 7.00 19.22
N TRP A 2 3.13 6.08 18.34
CA TRP A 2 3.78 6.40 17.06
C TRP A 2 2.76 6.92 16.06
N ASP A 3 3.10 7.95 15.30
CA ASP A 3 2.30 8.46 14.19
C ASP A 3 2.83 7.90 12.85
N PRO A 4 2.10 6.98 12.19
CA PRO A 4 2.51 6.42 10.92
C PRO A 4 2.56 7.45 9.80
N GLY A 5 1.71 8.49 9.83
CA GLY A 5 1.69 9.57 8.86
C GLY A 5 2.97 10.40 8.95
N ALA A 6 3.31 10.87 10.15
CA ALA A 6 4.54 11.64 10.38
C ALA A 6 5.81 10.87 9.99
N VAL A 7 5.87 9.56 10.28
CA VAL A 7 7.05 8.78 9.89
C VAL A 7 7.10 8.51 8.40
N ASN A 8 5.96 8.26 7.75
CA ASN A 8 5.94 8.12 6.31
C ASN A 8 6.35 9.42 5.60
N ALA A 9 5.85 10.57 6.07
CA ALA A 9 6.24 11.88 5.57
C ALA A 9 7.76 12.08 5.68
N ARG A 10 8.33 11.81 6.85
CA ARG A 10 9.79 11.91 7.05
C ARG A 10 10.57 10.96 6.15
N ARG A 11 10.09 9.73 5.92
CA ARG A 11 10.71 8.77 5.01
C ARG A 11 10.71 9.31 3.58
N LEU A 12 9.59 9.88 3.12
CA LEU A 12 9.47 10.46 1.78
C LEU A 12 10.39 11.65 1.60
N GLU A 13 10.51 12.55 2.57
CA GLU A 13 11.47 13.67 2.52
C GLU A 13 12.91 13.18 2.27
N LEU A 14 13.33 12.14 3.01
CA LEU A 14 14.67 11.56 2.87
C LEU A 14 14.87 10.87 1.52
N LEU A 15 13.85 10.15 1.03
CA LEU A 15 13.88 9.49 -0.28
C LEU A 15 13.97 10.51 -1.43
N LEU A 16 13.25 11.63 -1.32
CA LEU A 16 13.28 12.71 -2.30
C LEU A 16 14.62 13.45 -2.32
N ALA A 17 15.29 13.58 -1.17
CA ALA A 17 16.59 14.25 -1.05
C ALA A 17 17.78 13.37 -1.47
N GLY A 18 17.64 12.05 -1.44
CA GLY A 18 18.72 11.12 -1.79
C GLY A 18 18.90 10.97 -3.30
N GLU A 19 20.10 11.21 -3.83
CA GLU A 19 20.39 11.09 -5.27
C GLU A 19 20.05 9.71 -5.83
N ALA A 20 20.33 8.64 -5.06
CA ALA A 20 20.01 7.27 -5.48
C ALA A 20 18.50 7.03 -5.56
N THR A 21 17.70 7.70 -4.73
CA THR A 21 16.26 7.46 -4.51
C THR A 21 15.35 8.51 -5.08
N ALA A 22 15.87 9.66 -5.48
CA ALA A 22 15.09 10.74 -6.05
C ALA A 22 14.34 10.25 -7.32
N PRO A 23 13.02 10.49 -7.42
CA PRO A 23 12.25 10.06 -8.56
C PRO A 23 12.68 10.82 -9.82
N HIS A 24 12.68 10.13 -10.95
CA HIS A 24 13.04 10.69 -12.26
C HIS A 24 12.16 10.11 -13.37
N ALA A 25 12.22 10.70 -14.56
CA ALA A 25 11.35 10.35 -15.71
C ALA A 25 11.52 8.92 -16.25
N GLY A 26 12.53 8.19 -15.76
CA GLY A 26 12.77 6.78 -16.13
C GLY A 26 12.17 5.78 -15.15
N GLY A 27 11.58 6.25 -14.05
CA GLY A 27 10.85 5.42 -13.10
C GLY A 27 9.34 5.48 -13.34
N VAL A 28 8.62 4.63 -12.62
CA VAL A 28 7.16 4.51 -12.68
C VAL A 28 6.57 4.50 -11.28
N LEU A 29 5.35 5.04 -11.17
CA LEU A 29 4.51 4.86 -10.00
C LEU A 29 3.69 3.58 -10.20
N VAL A 30 3.85 2.63 -9.28
CA VAL A 30 3.10 1.37 -9.29
C VAL A 30 2.07 1.41 -8.18
N VAL A 31 0.84 1.00 -8.51
CA VAL A 31 -0.24 0.73 -7.56
C VAL A 31 -0.50 -0.76 -7.61
N ASP A 32 -0.35 -1.43 -6.47
CA ASP A 32 -0.53 -2.87 -6.33
C ASP A 32 -1.38 -3.18 -5.09
N ASP A 33 -2.24 -4.19 -5.19
CA ASP A 33 -3.00 -4.72 -4.07
C ASP A 33 -2.55 -6.13 -3.71
N SER A 34 -2.36 -6.37 -2.42
CA SER A 34 -2.10 -7.71 -1.89
C SER A 34 -3.20 -8.10 -0.93
N GLY A 35 -3.86 -9.22 -1.23
CA GLY A 35 -4.95 -9.79 -0.46
C GLY A 35 -4.52 -11.03 0.33
N ASP A 36 -4.69 -10.97 1.66
CA ASP A 36 -4.47 -12.10 2.56
C ASP A 36 -5.81 -12.67 3.04
N ARG A 37 -6.00 -13.98 2.82
CA ARG A 37 -7.16 -14.70 3.32
C ARG A 37 -7.15 -14.70 4.85
N LYS A 38 -8.32 -14.45 5.45
CA LYS A 38 -8.53 -14.51 6.90
C LYS A 38 -9.80 -15.28 7.22
N GLU A 39 -9.82 -15.92 8.39
CA GLU A 39 -11.00 -16.56 8.96
C GLU A 39 -11.66 -15.65 10.00
N GLY A 40 -12.98 -15.71 10.10
CA GLY A 40 -13.76 -14.85 11.00
C GLY A 40 -13.73 -13.36 10.62
N THR A 41 -14.08 -12.49 11.58
CA THR A 41 -14.22 -11.03 11.40
C THR A 41 -13.61 -10.21 12.54
N ALA A 42 -12.88 -10.85 13.45
CA ALA A 42 -12.35 -10.20 14.66
C ALA A 42 -11.19 -9.22 14.35
N THR A 43 -10.45 -9.45 13.26
CA THR A 43 -9.38 -8.52 12.84
C THR A 43 -9.99 -7.37 12.04
N ALA A 44 -9.56 -6.15 12.37
CA ALA A 44 -9.97 -4.95 11.64
C ALA A 44 -9.71 -5.12 10.13
N ARG A 45 -10.63 -4.57 9.32
CA ARG A 45 -10.57 -4.60 7.84
C ARG A 45 -10.72 -5.99 7.22
N VAL A 46 -10.93 -7.06 7.99
CA VAL A 46 -11.36 -8.35 7.43
C VAL A 46 -12.78 -8.25 6.91
N GLY A 47 -12.99 -8.71 5.68
CA GLY A 47 -14.32 -8.83 5.11
C GLY A 47 -14.28 -9.44 3.71
N ARG A 48 -15.44 -9.51 3.07
CA ARG A 48 -15.58 -10.05 1.72
C ARG A 48 -15.07 -9.05 0.68
N GLN A 49 -13.93 -9.37 0.06
CA GLN A 49 -13.20 -8.49 -0.87
C GLN A 49 -12.59 -9.33 -2.00
N TRP A 50 -12.22 -8.70 -3.13
CA TRP A 50 -11.39 -9.36 -4.14
C TRP A 50 -9.98 -9.56 -3.58
N LEU A 51 -9.48 -10.79 -3.59
CA LEU A 51 -8.14 -11.11 -3.11
C LEU A 51 -7.24 -11.34 -4.33
N GLY A 52 -6.52 -10.30 -4.77
CA GLY A 52 -5.71 -10.32 -6.00
C GLY A 52 -4.81 -11.56 -6.10
N ARG A 53 -4.07 -11.87 -5.03
CA ARG A 53 -3.17 -13.03 -4.94
C ARG A 53 -3.87 -14.38 -5.13
N VAL A 54 -5.16 -14.47 -4.79
CA VAL A 54 -5.96 -15.71 -4.88
C VAL A 54 -6.79 -15.73 -6.18
N GLY A 55 -6.96 -14.59 -6.85
CA GLY A 55 -7.75 -14.47 -8.07
C GLY A 55 -9.26 -14.70 -7.86
N LYS A 56 -9.78 -14.44 -6.65
CA LYS A 56 -11.22 -14.55 -6.36
C LYS A 56 -11.66 -13.66 -5.20
N THR A 57 -12.96 -13.39 -5.14
CA THR A 57 -13.58 -12.80 -3.95
C THR A 57 -13.57 -13.80 -2.79
N GLY A 58 -13.13 -13.35 -1.63
CA GLY A 58 -13.07 -14.16 -0.41
C GLY A 58 -13.05 -13.29 0.84
N ASN A 59 -13.05 -13.94 2.00
CA ASN A 59 -12.87 -13.25 3.27
C ASN A 59 -11.38 -12.99 3.53
N GLY A 60 -11.01 -11.74 3.76
CA GLY A 60 -9.62 -11.37 3.95
C GLY A 60 -9.41 -9.87 4.16
N VAL A 61 -8.15 -9.50 4.31
CA VAL A 61 -7.66 -8.11 4.29
C VAL A 61 -6.99 -7.87 2.95
N VAL A 62 -7.22 -6.70 2.38
CA VAL A 62 -6.51 -6.22 1.19
C VAL A 62 -5.73 -4.98 1.58
N THR A 63 -4.44 -4.97 1.29
CA THR A 63 -3.58 -3.80 1.44
C THR A 63 -3.26 -3.28 0.05
N VAL A 64 -3.56 -2.01 -0.19
CA VAL A 64 -3.13 -1.29 -1.38
C VAL A 64 -1.82 -0.59 -1.06
N THR A 65 -0.83 -0.74 -1.93
CA THR A 65 0.48 -0.09 -1.80
C THR A 65 0.74 0.74 -3.05
N THR A 66 1.26 1.95 -2.85
CA THR A 66 1.89 2.73 -3.91
C THR A 66 3.39 2.66 -3.72
N LEU A 67 4.13 2.42 -4.80
CA LEU A 67 5.59 2.37 -4.77
C LEU A 67 6.16 3.06 -5.99
N TRP A 68 7.34 3.64 -5.84
CA TRP A 68 8.15 4.09 -6.97
C TRP A 68 9.11 2.97 -7.35
N ALA A 69 9.31 2.76 -8.65
CA ALA A 69 10.28 1.81 -9.16
C ALA A 69 10.98 2.32 -10.43
N ASP A 70 12.25 2.00 -10.58
CA ASP A 70 13.00 2.08 -11.84
C ASP A 70 13.68 0.73 -12.12
N ARG A 71 14.62 0.70 -13.07
CA ARG A 71 15.37 -0.54 -13.37
C ARG A 71 16.34 -0.97 -12.28
N ARG A 72 16.67 -0.09 -11.32
CA ARG A 72 17.67 -0.32 -10.28
C ARG A 72 17.02 -0.75 -8.97
N MET A 73 15.86 -0.20 -8.63
CA MET A 73 15.20 -0.50 -7.37
C MET A 73 13.72 -0.15 -7.34
N SER A 74 13.08 -0.53 -6.23
CA SER A 74 11.71 -0.16 -5.88
C SER A 74 11.60 0.17 -4.40
N TYR A 75 10.83 1.19 -4.04
CA TYR A 75 10.56 1.52 -2.63
C TYR A 75 9.11 2.00 -2.41
N PRO A 76 8.51 1.66 -1.25
CA PRO A 76 7.12 2.00 -0.96
C PRO A 76 6.97 3.50 -0.65
N LEU A 77 5.87 4.07 -1.14
CA LEU A 77 5.44 5.44 -0.86
C LEU A 77 4.37 5.45 0.23
N HIS A 78 3.24 4.77 0.00
CA HIS A 78 2.14 4.64 0.96
C HIS A 78 1.58 3.21 0.96
N ALA A 79 1.12 2.71 2.11
CA ALA A 79 0.49 1.39 2.26
C ALA A 79 -0.73 1.47 3.19
N GLY A 80 -1.89 0.95 2.76
CA GLY A 80 -3.17 1.19 3.40
C GLY A 80 -4.14 0.04 3.22
N ALA A 81 -4.88 -0.28 4.29
CA ALA A 81 -5.85 -1.38 4.27
C ALA A 81 -7.18 -0.91 3.66
N LEU A 82 -7.64 -1.60 2.62
CA LEU A 82 -8.92 -1.38 1.99
C LEU A 82 -10.05 -1.66 3.00
N HIS A 83 -11.05 -0.78 3.01
CA HIS A 83 -12.27 -1.01 3.76
C HIS A 83 -13.15 -2.02 3.01
N PRO A 84 -13.65 -3.08 3.67
CA PRO A 84 -14.59 -4.00 3.04
C PRO A 84 -15.80 -3.26 2.45
N GLY A 85 -16.12 -3.55 1.18
CA GLY A 85 -17.22 -2.90 0.45
C GLY A 85 -16.88 -1.52 -0.14
N ALA A 86 -15.68 -0.99 0.08
CA ALA A 86 -15.25 0.24 -0.58
C ALA A 86 -14.82 -0.03 -2.04
N SER A 87 -15.07 0.94 -2.91
CA SER A 87 -14.59 0.95 -4.30
C SER A 87 -13.14 1.43 -4.43
N ALA A 88 -12.56 2.01 -3.37
CA ALA A 88 -11.17 2.47 -3.33
C ALA A 88 -10.64 2.53 -1.88
N CYS A 89 -9.32 2.44 -1.73
CA CYS A 89 -8.65 2.68 -0.45
C CYS A 89 -8.57 4.19 -0.20
N ARG A 90 -9.01 4.65 0.98
CA ARG A 90 -8.90 6.05 1.39
C ARG A 90 -7.68 6.22 2.29
N TRP A 91 -6.70 6.95 1.78
CA TRP A 91 -5.58 7.47 2.57
C TRP A 91 -6.13 8.55 3.50
N GLN A 92 -5.85 8.45 4.80
CA GLN A 92 -6.10 9.57 5.71
C GLN A 92 -4.90 10.50 5.58
N GLU A 93 -5.16 11.74 5.18
CA GLU A 93 -4.20 12.85 5.13
C GLU A 93 -3.87 13.35 6.54
#